data_AF-A0A432S546-F1
#
_entry.id   AF-A0A432S546-F1
#
_cell.length_a   1.000
_cell.length_b   1.000
_cell.length_c   1.000
_cell.angle_alpha   90.00
_cell.angle_beta   90.00
_cell.angle_gamma   90.00
#
_symmetry.space_group_name_H-M   'P 1'
#
loop_
_entity.id
_entity.type
_entity.pdbx_description
1 polymer ?
#
loop_
_entity_poly.entity_id
_entity_poly.type
_entity_poly.pdbx_seq_one_letter_code
_entity_poly.pdbx_strand_id
1 'polypeptide(L)'
;MDNNMYLYLLLSNLESYLIQKRKYVEKLLNEDNLKIKDGMEILKSFENTLIKTNQILDTLNSLDEKADEDLFKSVIILISESLAWILFTLPSLPEKLPFFKEEFLINNENVLDIIGNNLINLESFLNEPSEILFIKNSIKGNVSSILNVITYLYKGLEKSLVLN
;
A
#
# COMPACT_ATOMS: atom_id res chain seq x y z
N MET A 1 26.25 3.19 -4.68
CA MET A 1 25.44 4.07 -3.81
C MET A 1 25.27 3.32 -2.50
N ASP A 2 25.43 3.98 -1.36
CA ASP A 2 25.20 3.34 -0.06
C ASP A 2 23.74 2.84 0.01
N ASN A 3 23.53 1.57 0.38
CA ASN A 3 22.20 0.96 0.47
C ASN A 3 21.30 1.73 1.45
N ASN A 4 21.89 2.29 2.51
CA ASN A 4 21.18 3.15 3.47
C ASN A 4 20.69 4.43 2.79
N MET A 5 21.57 5.09 2.02
CA MET A 5 21.20 6.31 1.28
C MET A 5 20.13 6.03 0.22
N TYR A 6 20.18 4.89 -0.45
CA TYR A 6 19.12 4.47 -1.37
C TYR A 6 17.78 4.30 -0.66
N LEU A 7 17.78 3.63 0.50
CA LEU A 7 16.57 3.44 1.28
C LEU A 7 15.97 4.78 1.75
N TYR A 8 16.78 5.72 2.24
CA TYR A 8 16.30 7.07 2.58
C TYR A 8 15.61 7.78 1.41
N LEU A 9 16.14 7.64 0.19
CA LEU A 9 15.49 8.19 -1.00
C LEU A 9 14.16 7.51 -1.30
N LEU A 10 14.07 6.19 -1.15
CA LEU A 10 12.82 5.45 -1.33
C LEU A 10 11.76 5.84 -0.30
N LEU A 11 12.15 5.98 0.97
CA LEU A 11 11.28 6.45 2.05
C LEU A 11 10.75 7.85 1.75
N SER A 12 11.64 8.79 1.46
CA SER A 12 11.25 10.18 1.12
C SER A 12 10.33 10.24 -0.10
N ASN A 13 10.57 9.38 -1.09
CA ASN A 13 9.75 9.29 -2.30
C ASN A 13 8.33 8.77 -1.98
N LEU A 14 8.22 7.72 -1.17
CA LEU A 14 6.94 7.18 -0.75
C LEU A 14 6.17 8.16 0.14
N GLU A 15 6.82 8.77 1.13
CA GLU A 15 6.21 9.76 2.01
C GLU A 15 5.64 10.95 1.21
N SER A 16 6.46 11.54 0.34
CA SER A 16 6.03 12.64 -0.53
C SER A 16 4.86 12.24 -1.43
N TYR A 17 4.89 11.01 -1.95
CA TYR A 17 3.80 10.48 -2.78
C TYR A 17 2.51 10.32 -1.99
N LEU A 18 2.56 9.75 -0.77
CA LEU A 18 1.41 9.60 0.11
C LEU A 18 0.79 10.94 0.47
N ILE A 19 1.60 11.94 0.87
CA ILE A 19 1.11 13.28 1.22
C ILE A 19 0.33 13.89 0.05
N GLN A 20 0.88 13.81 -1.16
CA GLN A 20 0.25 14.38 -2.36
C GLN A 20 -1.04 13.62 -2.74
N LYS A 21 -0.99 12.28 -2.73
CA LYS A 21 -2.10 11.46 -3.20
C LYS A 21 -3.23 11.33 -2.20
N ARG A 22 -2.97 11.29 -0.89
CA ARG A 22 -4.02 11.30 0.15
C ARG A 22 -4.95 12.50 -0.03
N LYS A 23 -4.38 13.71 -0.08
CA LYS A 23 -5.16 14.95 -0.28
C LYS A 23 -5.97 14.96 -1.57
N TYR A 24 -5.39 14.43 -2.65
CA TYR A 24 -6.07 14.34 -3.93
C TYR A 24 -7.23 13.32 -3.90
N VAL A 25 -7.00 12.14 -3.36
CA VAL A 25 -8.00 11.06 -3.24
C VAL A 25 -9.13 11.47 -2.30
N GLU A 26 -8.82 12.08 -1.16
CA GLU A 26 -9.84 12.63 -0.24
C GLU A 26 -10.74 13.65 -0.94
N LYS A 27 -10.16 14.51 -1.79
CA LYS A 27 -10.94 15.44 -2.60
C LYS A 27 -11.90 14.70 -3.54
N LEU A 28 -11.41 13.71 -4.28
CA LEU A 28 -12.26 12.90 -5.18
C LEU A 28 -13.37 12.20 -4.41
N LEU A 29 -13.06 11.59 -3.27
CA LEU A 29 -14.03 10.90 -2.45
C LEU A 29 -15.08 11.83 -1.85
N ASN A 30 -14.80 13.11 -1.65
CA ASN A 30 -15.80 14.06 -1.16
C ASN A 30 -16.72 14.62 -2.26
N GLU A 31 -16.53 14.22 -3.52
CA GLU A 31 -17.44 14.60 -4.61
C GLU A 31 -18.71 13.73 -4.57
N ASP A 32 -19.88 14.36 -4.81
CA ASP A 32 -21.19 13.68 -4.75
C ASP A 32 -21.35 12.59 -5.82
N ASN A 33 -20.62 12.68 -6.93
CA ASN A 33 -20.71 11.78 -8.07
C ASN A 33 -19.32 11.31 -8.51
N LEU A 34 -18.73 10.38 -7.77
CA LEU A 34 -17.46 9.74 -8.11
C LEU A 34 -17.61 8.99 -9.45
N LYS A 35 -16.83 9.37 -10.46
CA LYS A 35 -16.87 8.72 -11.78
C LYS A 35 -15.95 7.50 -11.80
N ILE A 36 -16.16 6.62 -12.77
CA ILE A 36 -15.28 5.46 -13.00
C ILE A 36 -13.81 5.89 -13.16
N LYS A 37 -13.56 7.01 -13.86
CA LYS A 37 -12.21 7.57 -14.02
C LYS A 37 -11.57 7.94 -12.68
N ASP A 38 -12.34 8.50 -11.76
CA ASP A 38 -11.85 8.88 -10.43
C ASP A 38 -11.52 7.62 -9.62
N GLY A 39 -12.36 6.58 -9.70
CA GLY A 39 -12.06 5.27 -9.15
C GLY A 39 -10.76 4.65 -9.69
N MET A 40 -10.51 4.79 -11.00
CA MET A 40 -9.26 4.34 -11.60
C MET A 40 -8.05 5.12 -11.07
N GLU A 41 -8.15 6.44 -10.91
CA GLU A 41 -7.09 7.26 -10.32
C GLU A 41 -6.78 6.87 -8.87
N ILE A 42 -7.81 6.52 -8.09
CA ILE A 42 -7.66 6.04 -6.71
C ILE A 42 -6.93 4.68 -6.70
N LEU A 43 -7.40 3.71 -7.49
CA LEU A 43 -6.76 2.40 -7.59
C LEU A 43 -5.32 2.50 -8.11
N LYS A 44 -5.07 3.39 -9.08
CA LYS A 44 -3.72 3.65 -9.58
C LYS A 44 -2.82 4.24 -8.51
N SER A 45 -3.37 5.05 -7.63
CA SER A 45 -2.65 5.61 -6.48
C SER A 45 -2.29 4.52 -5.47
N PHE A 46 -3.21 3.60 -5.17
CA PHE A 46 -2.91 2.42 -4.32
C PHE A 46 -1.87 1.49 -4.96
N GLU A 47 -2.00 1.21 -6.25
CA GLU A 47 -1.04 0.38 -7.01
C GLU A 47 0.39 0.94 -6.88
N ASN A 48 0.56 2.24 -7.14
CA ASN A 48 1.87 2.90 -7.04
C ASN A 48 2.42 2.91 -5.60
N THR A 49 1.55 3.09 -4.60
CA THR A 49 1.94 3.01 -3.18
C THR A 49 2.46 1.61 -2.84
N LEU A 50 1.76 0.56 -3.26
CA LEU A 50 2.18 -0.82 -2.99
C LEU A 50 3.47 -1.18 -3.74
N ILE A 51 3.66 -0.69 -4.98
CA ILE A 51 4.92 -0.85 -5.72
C ILE A 51 6.09 -0.21 -4.95
N LYS A 52 5.94 1.03 -4.49
CA LYS A 52 6.97 1.73 -3.71
C LYS A 52 7.25 1.04 -2.37
N THR A 53 6.20 0.54 -1.72
CA THR A 53 6.29 -0.24 -0.48
C THR A 53 7.11 -1.52 -0.71
N ASN A 54 6.84 -2.25 -1.80
CA ASN A 54 7.63 -3.43 -2.18
C ASN A 54 9.10 -3.10 -2.46
N GLN A 55 9.39 -1.96 -3.12
CA GLN A 55 10.78 -1.52 -3.36
C GLN A 55 11.55 -1.27 -2.06
N ILE A 56 10.90 -0.69 -1.05
CA ILE A 56 11.47 -0.50 0.29
C ILE A 56 11.76 -1.86 0.94
N LEU A 57 10.78 -2.76 0.97
CA LEU A 57 10.92 -4.11 1.53
C LEU A 57 12.01 -4.92 0.84
N ASP A 58 12.18 -4.76 -0.47
CA ASP A 58 13.26 -5.38 -1.24
C ASP A 58 14.64 -4.84 -0.83
N THR A 59 14.73 -3.54 -0.59
CA THR A 59 15.98 -2.89 -0.19
C THR A 59 16.40 -3.29 1.23
N LEU A 60 15.45 -3.64 2.11
CA LEU A 60 15.78 -4.21 3.43
C LEU A 60 16.56 -5.53 3.34
N ASN A 61 16.57 -6.23 2.20
CA ASN A 61 17.38 -7.44 2.02
C ASN A 61 18.88 -7.18 1.90
N SER A 62 19.27 -5.95 1.58
CA SER A 62 20.67 -5.59 1.37
C SER A 62 21.25 -4.75 2.52
N LEU A 63 20.49 -4.57 3.61
CA LEU A 63 20.95 -3.92 4.82
C LEU A 63 21.68 -4.90 5.73
N ASP A 64 22.74 -4.42 6.36
CA ASP A 64 23.43 -5.13 7.44
C ASP A 64 22.53 -5.14 8.70
N GLU A 65 22.55 -6.21 9.49
CA GLU A 65 21.78 -6.32 10.76
C GLU A 65 22.19 -5.24 11.77
N LYS A 66 23.36 -4.63 11.59
CA LYS A 66 23.85 -3.48 12.37
C LYS A 66 23.32 -2.12 11.87
N ALA A 67 22.35 -2.11 10.96
CA ALA A 67 21.76 -0.88 10.46
C ALA A 67 21.02 -0.11 11.56
N ASP A 68 20.84 1.17 11.30
CA ASP A 68 20.26 2.17 12.18
C ASP A 68 18.83 1.80 12.59
N GLU A 69 18.58 1.61 13.90
CA GLU A 69 17.25 1.30 14.46
C GLU A 69 16.22 2.38 14.10
N ASP A 70 16.64 3.66 14.01
CA ASP A 70 15.75 4.74 13.62
C ASP A 70 15.33 4.62 12.14
N LEU A 71 16.21 4.09 11.29
CA LEU A 71 15.89 3.80 9.88
C LEU A 71 14.88 2.66 9.78
N PHE A 72 15.07 1.56 10.50
CA PHE A 72 14.10 0.46 10.54
C PHE A 72 12.75 0.92 11.08
N LYS A 73 12.74 1.76 12.13
CA LYS A 73 11.52 2.34 12.68
C LYS A 73 10.80 3.20 11.64
N SER A 74 11.54 4.02 10.90
CA SER A 74 11.00 4.84 9.82
C SER A 74 10.37 3.98 8.72
N VAL A 75 10.98 2.84 8.39
CA VAL A 75 10.42 1.87 7.44
C VAL A 75 9.12 1.28 7.97
N ILE A 76 9.10 0.79 9.21
CA ILE A 76 7.89 0.22 9.84
C ILE A 76 6.74 1.24 9.79
N ILE A 77 7.00 2.48 10.20
CA ILE A 77 6.01 3.56 10.22
C ILE A 77 5.47 3.80 8.81
N LEU A 78 6.35 3.97 7.81
CA LEU A 78 5.92 4.36 6.48
C LEU A 78 5.18 3.24 5.73
N ILE A 79 5.57 1.97 5.95
CA ILE A 79 4.82 0.82 5.43
C ILE A 79 3.45 0.76 6.10
N SER A 80 3.39 0.93 7.43
CA SER A 80 2.13 0.92 8.18
C SER A 80 1.19 2.01 7.70
N GLU A 81 1.71 3.22 7.51
CA GLU A 81 0.96 4.34 6.97
C GLU A 81 0.42 4.09 5.55
N SER A 82 1.22 3.46 4.69
CA SER A 82 0.82 3.10 3.33
C SER A 82 -0.35 2.11 3.34
N LEU A 83 -0.24 1.08 4.18
CA LEU A 83 -1.23 0.03 4.34
C LEU A 83 -2.51 0.56 5.01
N ALA A 84 -2.39 1.34 6.08
CA ALA A 84 -3.51 1.95 6.77
C ALA A 84 -4.29 2.89 5.85
N TRP A 85 -3.60 3.66 5.00
CA TRP A 85 -4.29 4.51 4.03
C TRP A 85 -5.18 3.69 3.09
N ILE A 86 -4.67 2.57 2.56
CA ILE A 86 -5.46 1.67 1.71
C ILE A 86 -6.62 1.07 2.51
N LEU A 87 -6.36 0.58 3.73
CA LEU A 87 -7.37 -0.02 4.62
C LEU A 87 -8.57 0.90 4.85
N PHE A 88 -8.32 2.18 5.14
CA PHE A 88 -9.38 3.13 5.43
C PHE A 88 -10.06 3.70 4.17
N THR A 89 -9.40 3.65 3.03
CA THR A 89 -9.89 4.29 1.81
C THR A 89 -10.59 3.30 0.88
N LEU A 90 -10.07 2.09 0.73
CA LEU A 90 -10.58 1.07 -0.19
C LEU A 90 -12.08 0.74 0.01
N PRO A 91 -12.61 0.61 1.26
CA PRO A 91 -14.02 0.29 1.49
C PRO A 91 -15.00 1.36 0.97
N SER A 92 -14.56 2.60 0.81
CA SER A 92 -15.41 3.67 0.27
C SER A 92 -15.67 3.54 -1.24
N LEU A 93 -14.87 2.75 -1.96
CA LEU A 93 -14.99 2.61 -3.41
C LEU A 93 -16.24 1.82 -3.82
N PRO A 94 -16.56 0.62 -3.27
CA PRO A 94 -17.80 -0.08 -3.59
C PRO A 94 -19.07 0.73 -3.29
N GLU A 95 -19.07 1.54 -2.22
CA GLU A 95 -20.22 2.39 -1.87
C GLU A 95 -20.51 3.45 -2.94
N LYS A 96 -19.47 3.98 -3.58
CA LYS A 96 -19.55 5.08 -4.54
C LYS A 96 -19.50 4.63 -6.00
N LEU A 97 -18.98 3.44 -6.26
CA LEU A 97 -18.81 2.85 -7.59
C LEU A 97 -19.46 1.47 -7.63
N PRO A 98 -20.71 1.34 -8.09
CA PRO A 98 -21.46 0.07 -8.12
C PRO A 98 -20.94 -0.96 -9.13
N PHE A 99 -19.72 -0.79 -9.65
CA PHE A 99 -19.02 -1.75 -10.50
C PHE A 99 -18.27 -2.84 -9.70
N PHE A 100 -17.99 -2.61 -8.42
CA PHE A 100 -17.34 -3.61 -7.55
C PHE A 100 -18.39 -4.59 -7.03
N LYS A 101 -18.60 -5.68 -7.76
CA LYS A 101 -19.52 -6.76 -7.36
C LYS A 101 -18.86 -7.87 -6.53
N GLU A 102 -17.53 -7.90 -6.54
CA GLU A 102 -16.75 -8.97 -5.90
C GLU A 102 -16.20 -8.49 -4.56
N GLU A 103 -16.21 -9.40 -3.58
CA GLU A 103 -15.44 -9.22 -2.36
C GLU A 103 -13.95 -9.21 -2.70
N PHE A 104 -13.18 -8.32 -2.07
CA PHE A 104 -11.75 -8.22 -2.28
C PHE A 104 -11.04 -9.39 -1.58
N LEU A 105 -10.94 -10.54 -2.28
CA LEU A 105 -10.40 -11.78 -1.71
C LEU A 105 -9.04 -12.16 -2.29
N ILE A 106 -8.16 -12.67 -1.43
CA ILE A 106 -6.89 -13.35 -1.75
C ILE A 106 -6.92 -14.70 -1.05
N ASN A 107 -6.90 -15.81 -1.79
CA ASN A 107 -6.95 -17.16 -1.20
C ASN A 107 -8.10 -17.35 -0.17
N ASN A 108 -9.29 -16.79 -0.45
CA ASN A 108 -10.47 -16.74 0.43
C ASN A 108 -10.33 -15.90 1.71
N GLU A 109 -9.27 -15.11 1.85
CA GLU A 109 -9.12 -14.13 2.93
C GLU A 109 -9.41 -12.72 2.39
N ASN A 110 -10.05 -11.88 3.19
CA ASN A 110 -10.35 -10.50 2.80
C ASN A 110 -9.05 -9.66 2.75
N VAL A 111 -8.88 -8.85 1.71
CA VAL A 111 -7.75 -7.92 1.56
C VAL A 111 -7.61 -7.01 2.78
N LEU A 112 -8.73 -6.54 3.35
CA LEU A 112 -8.73 -5.68 4.52
C LEU A 112 -8.21 -6.41 5.76
N ASP A 113 -8.54 -7.70 5.92
CA ASP A 113 -8.04 -8.54 7.02
C ASP A 113 -6.53 -8.77 6.88
N ILE A 114 -6.05 -9.07 5.67
CA ILE A 114 -4.61 -9.21 5.39
C ILE A 114 -3.87 -7.91 5.73
N ILE A 115 -4.43 -6.75 5.33
CA ILE A 115 -3.85 -5.46 5.68
C ILE A 115 -3.83 -5.25 7.20
N GLY A 116 -4.95 -5.50 7.88
CA GLY A 116 -5.06 -5.39 9.35
C GLY A 116 -4.04 -6.25 10.08
N ASN A 117 -3.88 -7.52 9.66
CA ASN A 117 -2.89 -8.44 10.23
C ASN A 117 -1.46 -7.95 10.02
N ASN A 118 -1.13 -7.38 8.84
CA ASN A 118 0.19 -6.78 8.62
C ASN A 118 0.44 -5.57 9.53
N LEU A 119 -0.58 -4.72 9.76
CA LEU A 119 -0.45 -3.57 10.67
C LEU A 119 -0.18 -4.01 12.10
N ILE A 120 -0.89 -5.02 12.61
CA ILE A 120 -0.65 -5.59 13.95
C ILE A 120 0.77 -6.13 14.07
N ASN A 121 1.21 -6.90 13.06
CA ASN A 121 2.57 -7.43 13.04
C ASN A 121 3.59 -6.30 13.04
N LEU A 122 3.46 -5.30 12.17
CA LEU A 122 4.37 -4.14 12.11
C LEU A 122 4.43 -3.36 13.43
N GLU A 123 3.28 -3.12 14.07
CA GLU A 123 3.19 -2.41 15.35
C GLU A 123 3.96 -3.15 16.46
N SER A 124 3.89 -4.48 16.50
CA SER A 124 4.60 -5.29 17.50
C SER A 124 6.13 -5.11 17.48
N PHE A 125 6.69 -4.70 16.34
CA PHE A 125 8.13 -4.47 16.17
C PHE A 125 8.56 -3.01 16.35
N LEU A 126 7.66 -2.08 16.71
CA LEU A 126 8.06 -0.68 16.94
C LEU A 126 9.04 -0.48 18.11
N ASN A 127 9.05 -1.41 19.06
CA ASN A 127 9.97 -1.41 20.19
C ASN A 127 11.32 -2.06 19.87
N GLU A 128 11.34 -2.97 18.90
CA GLU A 128 12.55 -3.64 18.39
C GLU A 128 12.56 -3.62 16.84
N PRO A 129 12.78 -2.44 16.23
CA PRO A 129 12.55 -2.23 14.79
C PRO A 129 13.34 -3.16 13.86
N SER A 130 14.57 -3.53 14.21
CA SER A 130 15.40 -4.45 13.44
C SER A 130 14.76 -5.84 13.25
N GLU A 131 13.83 -6.26 14.12
CA GLU A 131 13.11 -7.52 13.99
C GLU A 131 12.18 -7.58 12.77
N ILE A 132 11.89 -6.45 12.11
CA ILE A 132 11.19 -6.44 10.81
C ILE A 132 11.89 -7.35 9.78
N LEU A 133 13.21 -7.55 9.89
CA LEU A 133 13.97 -8.43 9.01
C LEU A 133 13.49 -9.89 9.05
N PHE A 134 12.89 -10.35 10.15
CA PHE A 134 12.34 -11.69 10.29
C PHE A 134 11.03 -11.88 9.52
N ILE A 135 10.21 -10.82 9.43
CA ILE A 135 8.87 -10.89 8.83
C ILE A 135 8.74 -10.17 7.48
N LYS A 136 9.77 -9.44 7.04
CA LYS A 136 9.74 -8.63 5.80
C LYS A 136 9.28 -9.42 4.57
N ASN A 137 9.69 -10.69 4.44
CA ASN A 137 9.31 -11.53 3.31
C ASN A 137 7.83 -11.89 3.34
N SER A 138 7.28 -12.12 4.53
CA SER A 138 5.84 -12.34 4.73
C SER A 138 5.06 -11.06 4.40
N ILE A 139 5.46 -9.91 4.95
CA ILE A 139 4.85 -8.62 4.63
C ILE A 139 4.90 -8.36 3.12
N LYS A 140 6.07 -8.55 2.49
CA LYS A 140 6.24 -8.35 1.04
C LYS A 140 5.34 -9.27 0.22
N GLY A 141 5.21 -10.54 0.63
CA GLY A 141 4.28 -11.48 0.00
C GLY A 141 2.84 -11.00 0.05
N ASN A 142 2.42 -10.48 1.21
CA ASN A 142 1.08 -9.93 1.40
C ASN A 142 0.88 -8.65 0.58
N VAL A 143 1.82 -7.69 0.64
CA VAL A 143 1.81 -6.45 -0.17
C VAL A 143 1.72 -6.78 -1.66
N SER A 144 2.47 -7.77 -2.14
CA SER A 144 2.42 -8.20 -3.54
C SER A 144 1.09 -8.83 -3.92
N SER A 145 0.48 -9.61 -3.03
CA SER A 145 -0.84 -10.18 -3.25
C SER A 145 -1.92 -9.10 -3.31
N ILE A 146 -1.88 -8.12 -2.40
CA ILE A 146 -2.77 -6.95 -2.41
C ILE A 146 -2.58 -6.16 -3.71
N LEU A 147 -1.33 -5.93 -4.12
CA LEU A 147 -1.01 -5.25 -5.38
C LEU A 147 -1.67 -5.95 -6.58
N ASN A 148 -1.58 -7.27 -6.66
CA ASN A 148 -2.20 -8.03 -7.75
C ASN A 148 -3.73 -7.84 -7.80
N VAL A 149 -4.40 -7.82 -6.65
CA VAL A 149 -5.84 -7.55 -6.58
C VAL A 149 -6.13 -6.12 -7.03
N ILE A 150 -5.43 -5.12 -6.50
CA ILE A 150 -5.62 -3.71 -6.89
C ILE A 150 -5.39 -3.51 -8.40
N THR A 151 -4.34 -4.11 -8.97
CA THR A 151 -4.08 -4.07 -10.41
C THR A 151 -5.18 -4.77 -11.22
N TYR A 152 -5.70 -5.90 -10.74
CA TYR A 152 -6.82 -6.59 -11.38
C TYR A 152 -8.07 -5.71 -11.43
N LEU A 153 -8.42 -5.08 -10.30
CA LEU A 153 -9.54 -4.14 -10.20
C LEU A 153 -9.38 -2.94 -11.14
N TYR A 154 -8.18 -2.35 -11.18
CA TYR A 154 -7.86 -1.24 -12.07
C TYR A 154 -8.10 -1.63 -13.53
N LYS A 155 -7.59 -2.79 -13.96
CA LYS A 155 -7.78 -3.29 -15.32
C LYS A 155 -9.24 -3.63 -15.63
N GLY A 156 -9.99 -4.09 -14.64
CA GLY A 156 -11.44 -4.32 -14.75
C GLY A 156 -12.22 -3.04 -15.04
N LEU A 157 -11.91 -1.96 -14.31
CA LEU A 157 -12.50 -0.64 -14.57
C LEU A 157 -12.06 -0.06 -15.91
N GLU A 158 -10.78 -0.19 -16.27
CA GLU A 158 -10.25 0.28 -17.55
C GLU A 158 -10.99 -0.34 -18.74
N LYS A 159 -11.19 -1.67 -18.72
CA LYS A 159 -11.98 -2.36 -19.77
C LYS A 159 -13.43 -1.90 -19.81
N SER A 160 -14.03 -1.58 -18.66
CA SER A 160 -15.41 -1.11 -18.58
C SER A 160 -15.60 0.28 -19.19
N LEU A 161 -14.55 1.12 -19.24
CA LEU A 161 -14.56 2.40 -19.95
C LEU A 161 -14.42 2.27 -21.47
N VAL A 162 -13.83 1.18 -21.98
CA VAL A 162 -13.66 0.96 -23.43
C VAL A 162 -14.96 0.43 -24.06
N LEU A 163 -15.81 -0.22 -23.27
CA LEU A 163 -17.05 -0.85 -23.73
C LEU A 163 -18.29 0.06 -23.63
N ASN A 164 -18.16 1.25 -23.01
CA ASN A 164 -19.21 2.27 -22.89
C ASN A 164 -18.80 3.56 -23.62
#